data_AF-A1S8B9-F1
#
_entry.id   AF-A1S8B9-F1
#
_cell.length_a   1.000
_cell.length_b   1.000
_cell.length_c   1.000
_cell.angle_alpha   90.00
_cell.angle_beta   90.00
_cell.angle_gamma   90.00
#
_symmetry.space_group_name_H-M   'P 1'
#
loop_
_entity.id
_entity.type
_entity.pdbx_description
1 polymer ?
#
loop_
_entity_poly.entity_id
_entity_poly.type
_entity_poly.pdbx_seq_one_letter_code
_entity_poly.pdbx_strand_id
1 'polypeptide(L)'
;MKSKAPVVIGSVFAAYLAFVAVVAIGYEPTPENMDWEDRQVYNNKALAELVIGQDIGSVRQLLGAPDFSEAKSIKDSALQVLFYRTHHEKSDGVTTKDECTPLLFKDNQLIAWGSDTYKQYLDEAPTGI
;
A
#
# COMPACT_ATOMS: atom_id res chain seq x y z
N MET A 1 34.49 -47.04 -15.08
CA MET A 1 33.09 -46.75 -14.68
C MET A 1 32.76 -45.32 -15.12
N LYS A 2 31.70 -45.08 -15.90
CA LYS A 2 31.32 -43.70 -16.30
C LYS A 2 30.65 -42.99 -15.12
N SER A 3 31.17 -41.83 -14.73
CA SER A 3 30.60 -41.05 -13.63
C SER A 3 29.22 -40.52 -14.01
N LYS A 4 28.23 -40.71 -13.13
CA LYS A 4 26.87 -40.16 -13.27
C LYS A 4 26.79 -38.69 -12.82
N ALA A 5 27.85 -38.14 -12.24
CA ALA A 5 27.87 -36.81 -11.64
C ALA A 5 27.44 -35.68 -12.60
N PRO A 6 27.88 -35.64 -13.88
CA PRO A 6 27.47 -34.57 -14.80
C PRO A 6 25.96 -34.57 -15.08
N VAL A 7 25.36 -35.76 -15.17
CA VAL A 7 23.91 -35.92 -15.39
C VAL A 7 23.14 -35.44 -14.16
N VAL A 8 23.59 -35.82 -12.96
CA VAL A 8 22.95 -35.38 -11.71
C VAL A 8 23.04 -33.86 -11.56
N ILE A 9 24.20 -33.27 -11.79
CA ILE A 9 24.41 -31.81 -11.69
C ILE A 9 23.54 -31.09 -12.73
N GLY A 10 23.53 -31.55 -13.98
CA GLY A 10 22.70 -30.98 -15.04
C GLY A 10 21.20 -31.04 -14.71
N SER A 11 20.72 -32.16 -14.17
CA SER A 11 19.32 -32.31 -13.76
C SER A 11 18.95 -31.37 -12.61
N VAL A 12 19.80 -31.21 -11.60
CA VAL A 12 19.56 -30.29 -10.48
C VAL A 12 19.53 -28.84 -10.96
N PHE A 13 20.45 -28.45 -11.84
CA PHE A 13 20.48 -27.11 -12.41
C PHE A 13 19.23 -26.81 -13.25
N ALA A 14 18.79 -27.75 -14.10
CA ALA A 14 17.57 -27.60 -14.89
C ALA A 14 16.33 -27.48 -13.99
N ALA A 15 16.24 -28.28 -12.91
CA ALA A 15 15.15 -28.18 -11.95
C ALA A 15 15.14 -26.82 -11.22
N TYR A 16 16.31 -26.28 -10.85
CA TYR A 16 16.42 -24.96 -10.24
C TYR A 16 15.96 -23.85 -11.19
N LEU A 17 16.38 -23.87 -12.47
CA LEU A 17 15.94 -22.89 -13.45
C LEU A 17 14.42 -22.94 -13.69
N ALA A 18 13.83 -24.14 -13.75
CA ALA A 18 12.39 -24.30 -13.85
C ALA A 18 11.66 -23.71 -12.63
N PHE A 19 12.19 -23.93 -11.42
CA PHE A 19 11.63 -23.33 -10.20
C PHE A 19 11.70 -21.80 -10.23
N VAL A 20 12.85 -21.21 -10.59
CA VAL A 20 13.00 -19.75 -10.70
C VAL A 20 12.03 -19.18 -11.73
N ALA A 21 11.85 -19.84 -12.89
CA ALA A 21 10.90 -19.39 -13.90
C ALA A 21 9.46 -19.38 -13.38
N VAL A 22 9.05 -20.41 -12.63
CA VAL A 22 7.71 -20.46 -12.01
C VAL A 22 7.53 -19.31 -11.01
N VAL A 23 8.53 -19.06 -10.15
CA VAL A 23 8.47 -17.96 -9.17
C VAL A 23 8.43 -16.60 -9.87
N ALA A 24 9.28 -16.38 -10.87
CA ALA A 24 9.35 -15.09 -11.57
C ALA A 24 8.08 -14.76 -12.37
N ILE A 25 7.34 -15.77 -12.86
CA ILE A 25 6.08 -15.57 -13.58
C ILE A 25 4.89 -15.43 -12.61
N GLY A 26 4.94 -16.10 -11.45
CA GLY A 26 3.83 -16.16 -10.51
C GLY A 26 3.88 -15.16 -9.35
N TYR A 27 5.00 -14.47 -9.15
CA TYR A 27 5.18 -13.54 -8.03
C TYR A 27 5.03 -12.08 -8.49
N GLU A 28 3.92 -11.45 -8.10
CA GLU A 28 3.73 -10.02 -8.23
C GLU A 28 4.11 -9.33 -6.91
N PRO A 29 5.18 -8.51 -6.86
CA PRO A 29 5.53 -7.78 -5.66
C PRO A 29 4.45 -6.75 -5.33
N THR A 30 3.84 -6.88 -4.15
CA THR A 30 2.90 -5.89 -3.62
C THR A 30 3.64 -4.72 -2.98
N PRO A 31 3.02 -3.54 -2.83
CA PRO A 31 3.62 -2.40 -2.11
C PRO A 31 4.06 -2.75 -0.67
N GLU A 32 3.44 -3.75 -0.05
CA GLU A 32 3.75 -4.25 1.29
C GLU A 32 5.08 -5.00 1.37
N ASN A 33 5.56 -5.54 0.24
CA ASN A 33 6.85 -6.23 0.15
C ASN A 33 8.01 -5.29 -0.19
N MET A 34 7.73 -4.01 -0.45
CA MET A 34 8.75 -3.01 -0.75
C MET A 34 9.42 -2.54 0.55
N ASP A 35 10.71 -2.21 0.47
CA ASP A 35 11.37 -1.48 1.56
C ASP A 35 10.74 -0.09 1.72
N TRP A 36 10.91 0.52 2.89
CA TRP A 36 10.14 1.72 3.24
C TRP A 36 10.46 2.91 2.33
N GLU A 37 11.71 3.06 1.85
CA GLU A 37 12.10 4.11 0.90
C GLU A 37 11.40 3.93 -0.45
N ASP A 38 11.39 2.70 -0.98
CA ASP A 38 10.78 2.39 -2.27
C ASP A 38 9.26 2.52 -2.19
N ARG A 39 8.65 2.01 -1.12
CA ARG A 39 7.20 2.16 -0.85
C ARG A 39 6.79 3.62 -0.77
N GLN A 40 7.62 4.46 -0.15
CA GLN A 40 7.37 5.91 -0.07
C GLN A 40 7.36 6.56 -1.46
N VAL A 41 8.37 6.29 -2.29
CA VAL A 41 8.46 6.81 -3.66
C VAL A 41 7.30 6.30 -4.50
N TYR A 42 6.95 5.02 -4.36
CA TYR A 42 5.80 4.42 -5.03
C TYR A 42 4.49 5.11 -4.63
N ASN A 43 4.21 5.23 -3.33
CA ASN A 43 3.01 5.89 -2.82
C ASN A 43 2.88 7.31 -3.37
N ASN A 44 3.95 8.11 -3.31
CA ASN A 44 3.93 9.48 -3.80
C ASN A 44 3.61 9.58 -5.32
N LYS A 45 4.08 8.62 -6.12
CA LYS A 45 3.70 8.54 -7.55
C LYS A 45 2.25 8.10 -7.73
N ALA A 46 1.81 7.06 -7.04
CA ALA A 46 0.46 6.52 -7.14
C ALA A 46 -0.60 7.54 -6.69
N LEU A 47 -0.28 8.43 -5.73
CA LEU A 47 -1.16 9.55 -5.37
C LEU A 47 -1.50 10.48 -6.54
N ALA A 48 -0.61 10.62 -7.53
CA ALA A 48 -0.86 11.45 -8.72
C ALA A 48 -1.87 10.81 -9.68
N GLU A 49 -2.14 9.52 -9.53
CA GLU A 49 -3.08 8.76 -10.36
C GLU A 49 -4.48 8.65 -9.72
N LEU A 50 -4.63 9.09 -8.47
CA LEU A 50 -5.90 9.05 -7.77
C LEU A 50 -6.92 10.01 -8.38
N VAL A 51 -8.17 9.58 -8.35
CA VAL A 51 -9.32 10.36 -8.81
C VAL A 51 -10.40 10.41 -7.74
N ILE A 52 -11.03 11.58 -7.59
CA ILE A 52 -12.20 11.74 -6.72
C ILE A 52 -13.30 10.77 -7.17
N GLY A 53 -13.97 10.15 -6.19
CA GLY A 53 -15.00 9.13 -6.39
C GLY A 53 -14.46 7.71 -6.50
N GLN A 54 -13.14 7.50 -6.52
CA GLN A 54 -12.55 6.17 -6.55
C GLN A 54 -12.93 5.36 -5.30
N ASP A 55 -13.26 4.09 -5.50
CA ASP A 55 -13.61 3.18 -4.42
C ASP A 55 -12.38 2.87 -3.53
N ILE A 56 -12.60 2.82 -2.22
CA ILE A 56 -11.55 2.55 -1.23
C ILE A 56 -10.86 1.20 -1.44
N GLY A 57 -11.56 0.20 -1.97
CA GLY A 57 -10.98 -1.09 -2.35
C GLY A 57 -10.00 -0.97 -3.50
N SER A 58 -10.32 -0.17 -4.52
CA SER A 58 -9.39 0.13 -5.62
C SER A 58 -8.16 0.88 -5.13
N VAL A 59 -8.32 1.84 -4.20
CA VAL A 59 -7.19 2.55 -3.60
C VAL A 59 -6.30 1.62 -2.80
N ARG A 60 -6.88 0.71 -1.99
CA ARG A 60 -6.12 -0.31 -1.25
C ARG A 60 -5.43 -1.31 -2.16
N GLN A 61 -6.02 -1.65 -3.30
CA GLN A 61 -5.36 -2.51 -4.29
C GLN A 61 -4.15 -1.81 -4.92
N LEU A 62 -4.24 -0.49 -5.16
CA LEU A 62 -3.16 0.30 -5.71
C LEU A 62 -2.04 0.56 -4.69
N LEU A 63 -2.38 1.01 -3.48
CA LEU A 63 -1.41 1.48 -2.47
C LEU A 63 -1.05 0.42 -1.42
N GLY A 64 -1.74 -0.72 -1.40
CA GLY A 64 -1.64 -1.72 -0.33
C GLY A 64 -2.33 -1.30 0.96
N ALA A 65 -1.99 -2.00 2.05
CA ALA A 65 -2.44 -1.64 3.39
C ALA A 65 -1.96 -0.22 3.80
N PRO A 66 -2.82 0.61 4.41
CA PRO A 66 -2.43 1.90 4.96
C PRO A 66 -1.61 1.73 6.24
N ASP A 67 -0.73 2.69 6.54
CA ASP A 67 0.05 2.72 7.79
C ASP A 67 -0.84 3.03 9.00
N PHE A 68 -1.85 3.90 8.81
CA PHE A 68 -2.88 4.19 9.80
C PHE A 68 -4.26 4.29 9.16
N SER A 69 -5.30 4.03 9.95
CA SER A 69 -6.68 4.28 9.53
C SER A 69 -7.53 4.74 10.69
N GLU A 70 -8.43 5.68 10.43
CA GLU A 70 -9.48 6.08 11.37
C GLU A 70 -10.82 6.13 10.65
N ALA A 71 -11.91 5.94 11.38
CA ALA A 71 -13.25 6.04 10.83
C ALA A 71 -14.22 6.57 11.89
N LYS A 72 -15.26 7.26 11.43
CA LYS A 72 -16.39 7.69 12.24
C LYS A 72 -17.68 7.73 11.44
N SER A 73 -18.78 7.47 12.11
CA SER A 73 -20.10 7.73 11.55
C SER A 73 -20.45 9.20 11.72
N ILE A 74 -20.91 9.82 10.65
CA ILE A 74 -21.61 11.10 10.65
C ILE A 74 -23.07 10.83 10.26
N LYS A 75 -23.98 11.72 10.63
CA LYS A 75 -25.45 11.61 10.49
C LYS A 75 -25.96 10.44 9.62
N ASP A 76 -25.76 10.54 8.31
CA ASP A 76 -26.26 9.58 7.32
C ASP A 76 -25.14 8.96 6.46
N SER A 77 -23.87 9.09 6.86
CA SER A 77 -22.71 8.63 6.11
C SER A 77 -21.57 8.09 6.99
N ALA A 78 -20.73 7.23 6.43
CA ALA A 78 -19.49 6.81 7.07
C ALA A 78 -18.31 7.61 6.52
N LEU A 79 -17.50 8.20 7.40
CA LEU A 79 -16.21 8.78 7.05
C LEU A 79 -15.09 7.82 7.44
N GLN A 80 -14.12 7.65 6.54
CA GLN A 80 -12.88 6.91 6.81
C GLN A 80 -11.70 7.71 6.29
N VAL A 81 -10.62 7.81 7.06
CA VAL A 81 -9.36 8.38 6.60
C VAL A 81 -8.27 7.31 6.65
N LEU A 82 -7.56 7.15 5.54
CA LEU A 82 -6.40 6.27 5.42
C LEU A 82 -5.14 7.11 5.33
N PHE A 83 -4.06 6.66 5.97
CA PHE A 83 -2.78 7.34 5.94
C PHE A 83 -1.75 6.43 5.27
N TYR A 84 -1.09 6.95 4.26
CA TYR A 84 0.00 6.28 3.54
C TYR A 84 1.27 7.11 3.69
N ARG A 85 2.39 6.47 4.03
CA ARG A 85 3.71 7.12 4.08
C ARG A 85 4.10 7.63 2.70
N THR A 86 4.43 8.91 2.60
CA THR A 86 4.77 9.57 1.32
C THR A 86 6.02 10.43 1.38
N HIS A 87 6.51 10.69 2.60
CA HIS A 87 7.71 11.45 2.84
C HIS A 87 8.38 10.96 4.14
N HIS A 88 9.62 11.38 4.30
CA HIS A 88 10.46 11.01 5.44
C HIS A 88 10.78 12.27 6.22
N GLU A 89 10.41 12.28 7.50
CA GLU A 89 10.76 13.33 8.45
C GLU A 89 11.87 12.85 9.38
N LYS A 90 11.81 11.60 9.86
CA LYS A 90 12.73 11.08 10.90
C LYS A 90 13.19 9.66 10.60
N SER A 91 14.47 9.40 10.89
CA SER A 91 15.10 8.08 10.75
C SER A 91 15.18 7.34 12.09
N ASP A 92 14.08 7.31 12.85
CA ASP A 92 13.99 6.61 14.14
C ASP A 92 13.38 5.20 14.02
N GLY A 93 13.05 4.79 12.79
CA GLY A 93 12.47 3.48 12.49
C GLY A 93 10.97 3.38 12.81
N VAL A 94 10.31 4.49 13.14
CA VAL A 94 8.87 4.52 13.44
C VAL A 94 8.16 5.44 12.46
N THR A 95 7.22 4.91 11.69
CA THR A 95 6.35 5.76 10.86
C THR A 95 5.41 6.55 11.76
N THR A 96 5.30 7.85 11.53
CA THR A 96 4.32 8.72 12.22
C THR A 96 3.35 9.37 11.23
N LYS A 97 2.20 9.87 11.72
CA LYS A 97 1.17 10.45 10.83
C LYS A 97 1.63 11.71 10.09
N ASP A 98 2.57 12.45 10.67
CA ASP A 98 3.20 13.62 10.05
C ASP A 98 4.06 13.25 8.85
N GLU A 99 4.43 11.98 8.66
CA GLU A 99 5.14 11.45 7.47
C GLU A 99 4.18 10.89 6.40
N CYS A 100 2.87 10.97 6.65
CA CYS A 100 1.84 10.36 5.83
C CYS A 100 1.00 11.40 5.10
N THR A 101 0.48 11.01 3.93
CA THR A 101 -0.60 11.74 3.27
C THR A 101 -1.96 11.10 3.63
N PRO A 102 -2.90 11.88 4.20
CA PRO A 102 -4.24 11.40 4.49
C PRO A 102 -5.11 11.40 3.23
N LEU A 103 -5.88 10.32 3.06
CA LEU A 103 -6.91 10.12 2.04
C LEU A 103 -8.25 9.95 2.75
N LEU A 104 -9.19 10.86 2.50
CA LEU A 104 -10.51 10.88 3.12
C LEU A 104 -11.54 10.28 2.18
N PHE A 105 -12.31 9.36 2.74
CA PHE A 105 -13.39 8.65 2.09
C PHE A 105 -14.70 8.96 2.79
N LYS A 106 -15.76 9.10 1.99
CA LYS A 106 -17.14 9.17 2.45
C LYS A 106 -17.92 8.08 1.73
N ASP A 107 -18.60 7.22 2.48
CA ASP A 107 -19.38 6.10 1.94
C ASP A 107 -18.56 5.27 0.93
N ASN A 108 -17.32 4.95 1.33
CA ASN A 108 -16.30 4.22 0.56
C ASN A 108 -15.74 4.92 -0.69
N GLN A 109 -16.12 6.17 -0.97
CA GLN A 109 -15.62 6.94 -2.11
C GLN A 109 -14.60 7.99 -1.70
N LEU A 110 -13.49 8.09 -2.43
CA LEU A 110 -12.45 9.10 -2.19
C LEU A 110 -13.01 10.50 -2.43
N ILE A 111 -12.98 11.37 -1.41
CA ILE A 111 -13.50 12.74 -1.50
C ILE A 111 -12.42 13.82 -1.32
N ALA A 112 -11.27 13.48 -0.74
CA ALA A 112 -10.14 14.38 -0.59
C ALA A 112 -8.83 13.62 -0.29
N TRP A 113 -7.69 14.21 -0.62
CA TRP A 113 -6.37 13.77 -0.14
C TRP A 113 -5.40 14.96 -0.10
N GLY A 114 -4.35 14.85 0.72
CA GLY A 114 -3.35 15.91 0.91
C GLY A 114 -3.36 16.53 2.31
N SER A 115 -2.53 17.55 2.53
CA SER A 115 -2.19 18.09 3.86
C SER A 115 -3.39 18.51 4.72
N ASP A 116 -4.41 19.12 4.13
CA ASP A 116 -5.57 19.63 4.88
C ASP A 116 -6.65 18.58 5.13
N THR A 117 -6.50 17.39 4.56
CA THR A 117 -7.54 16.34 4.54
C THR A 117 -7.83 15.78 5.92
N TYR A 118 -6.81 15.63 6.78
CA TYR A 118 -7.05 15.15 8.13
C TYR A 118 -7.82 16.15 8.98
N LYS A 119 -7.60 17.46 8.76
CA LYS A 119 -8.38 18.50 9.42
C LYS A 119 -9.84 18.43 8.99
N GLN A 120 -10.12 18.25 7.69
CA GLN A 120 -11.49 18.04 7.20
C GLN A 120 -12.15 16.82 7.86
N TYR A 121 -11.41 15.72 7.99
CA TYR A 121 -11.88 14.56 8.75
C TYR A 121 -12.23 14.95 10.18
N LEU A 122 -11.39 15.69 10.90
CA LEU A 122 -11.65 16.06 12.30
C LEU A 122 -12.83 17.03 12.46
N ASP A 123 -12.95 18.02 11.57
CA ASP A 123 -13.96 19.08 11.62
C ASP A 123 -15.39 18.57 11.38
N GLU A 124 -15.55 17.44 10.68
CA GLU A 124 -16.85 16.77 10.48
C GLU A 124 -17.38 16.18 11.80
N ALA A 125 -18.28 16.86 12.50
CA ALA A 125 -18.74 16.42 13.82
C ALA A 125 -19.39 15.01 13.74
N PRO A 126 -18.97 14.05 14.59
CA PRO A 126 -19.77 12.85 14.83
C PRO A 126 -21.11 13.31 15.39
N THR A 127 -22.21 13.02 14.71
CA THR A 127 -23.53 13.26 15.30
C THR A 127 -23.70 12.34 16.49
N GLY A 128 -23.88 12.92 17.67
CA GLY A 128 -24.19 12.19 18.90
C GLY A 128 -25.38 11.27 18.67
N ILE A 129 -25.26 10.04 19.18
CA ILE A 129 -26.33 9.05 19.28
C ILE A 129 -27.42 9.59 20.20
#